data_AF-A0A8B2HQA6-F1
#
_entry.id   AF-A0A8B2HQA6-F1
#
_cell.length_a   1.000
_cell.length_b   1.000
_cell.length_c   1.000
_cell.angle_alpha   90.00
_cell.angle_beta   90.00
_cell.angle_gamma   90.00
#
_symmetry.space_group_name_H-M   'P 1'
#
loop_
_entity.id
_entity.type
_entity.pdbx_description
1 polymer ?
#
loop_
_entity_poly.entity_id
_entity_poly.type
_entity_poly.pdbx_seq_one_letter_code
_entity_poly.pdbx_strand_id
1 'polypeptide(L)' 'MSEIQLENRIKMAHTIKVKSALRRKVGLEISWFDIHGESHTQEFSIKEGSVIEF' A
#
# COMPACT_ATOMS: atom_id res chain seq x y z
N MET A 1 10.93 4.01 4.52
CA MET A 1 9.56 3.65 4.93
C MET A 1 9.67 2.34 5.67
N SER A 2 9.15 2.26 6.90
CA SER A 2 9.16 1.00 7.64
C SER A 2 8.12 0.05 7.03
N GLU A 3 8.43 -1.22 6.91
CA GLU A 3 7.51 -2.27 6.40
C GLU A 3 6.18 -2.26 7.16
N ILE A 4 6.25 -1.98 8.46
CA ILE A 4 5.10 -1.79 9.37
C ILE A 4 4.08 -0.76 8.84
N GLN A 5 4.50 0.29 8.13
CA GLN A 5 3.56 1.28 7.58
C GLN A 5 2.77 0.73 6.39
N LEU A 6 3.42 -0.01 5.49
CA LEU A 6 2.74 -0.59 4.32
C LEU A 6 1.72 -1.64 4.75
N GLU A 7 2.09 -2.53 5.67
CA GLU A 7 1.19 -3.57 6.20
C GLU A 7 -0.05 -2.96 6.84
N ASN A 8 0.14 -1.96 7.72
CA ASN A 8 -0.98 -1.25 8.34
C ASN A 8 -1.89 -0.58 7.30
N ARG A 9 -1.33 0.01 6.24
CA ARG A 9 -2.15 0.61 5.18
C ARG A 9 -2.90 -0.43 4.36
N ILE A 10 -2.29 -1.58 4.07
CA ILE A 10 -2.98 -2.68 3.36
C ILE A 10 -4.16 -3.19 4.19
N LYS A 11 -3.98 -3.36 5.52
CA LYS A 11 -5.07 -3.80 6.42
C LYS A 11 -6.23 -2.81 6.50
N MET A 12 -5.95 -1.51 6.39
CA MET A 12 -6.98 -0.46 6.42
C MET A 12 -7.55 -0.12 5.03
N ALA A 13 -6.99 -0.69 3.96
CA ALA A 13 -7.30 -0.27 2.61
C ALA A 13 -8.74 -0.61 2.23
N HIS A 14 -9.46 0.37 1.68
CA HIS A 14 -10.68 0.10 0.92
C HIS A 14 -10.38 -0.08 -0.57
N THR A 15 -9.27 0.51 -1.06
CA THR A 15 -8.83 0.41 -2.46
C THR A 15 -7.32 0.24 -2.52
N ILE A 16 -6.85 -0.73 -3.31
CA ILE A 16 -5.45 -0.90 -3.69
C ILE A 16 -5.38 -0.90 -5.22
N LYS A 17 -4.63 0.03 -5.80
CA LYS A 17 -4.43 0.15 -7.24
C LYS A 17 -2.98 -0.11 -7.60
N VAL A 18 -2.77 -0.99 -8.58
CA VAL A 18 -1.44 -1.17 -9.19
C VAL A 18 -1.22 -0.03 -10.20
N LYS A 19 -0.31 0.90 -9.89
CA LYS A 19 0.05 2.00 -10.81
C LYS A 19 1.08 1.56 -11.85
N SER A 20 1.99 0.67 -11.47
CA SER A 20 3.04 0.20 -12.37
C SER A 20 3.57 -1.17 -11.94
N ALA A 21 4.01 -1.96 -12.91
CA ALA A 21 4.76 -3.19 -12.71
C ALA A 21 6.03 -3.09 -13.56
N LEU A 22 7.10 -2.59 -12.96
CA LEU A 22 8.40 -2.38 -13.60
C LEU A 22 9.37 -3.42 -13.04
N ARG A 23 10.08 -4.14 -13.90
CA ARG A 23 11.04 -5.21 -13.58
C ARG A 23 11.45 -5.29 -12.09
N ARG A 24 10.99 -6.34 -11.41
CA ARG A 24 11.25 -6.64 -9.98
C ARG A 24 10.69 -5.62 -8.98
N LYS A 25 9.74 -4.79 -9.37
CA LYS A 25 9.14 -3.75 -8.53
C LYS A 25 7.69 -3.47 -8.95
N VAL A 26 6.80 -3.34 -7.97
CA VAL A 26 5.40 -2.96 -8.18
C VAL A 26 5.17 -1.61 -7.51
N GLY A 27 4.58 -0.67 -8.25
CA GLY A 27 4.08 0.59 -7.72
C GLY A 27 2.61 0.42 -7.33
N LEU A 28 2.28 0.70 -6.08
CA LEU A 28 0.93 0.65 -5.54
C LEU A 28 0.47 2.03 -5.11
N GLU A 29 -0.83 2.25 -5.22
CA GLU A 29 -1.55 3.36 -4.61
C GLU A 29 -2.60 2.76 -3.69
N ILE A 30 -2.52 3.07 -2.41
CA ILE A 30 -3.41 2.51 -1.39
C ILE A 30 -4.24 3.66 -0.84
N SER A 31 -5.55 3.46 -0.81
CA SER A 31 -6.50 4.39 -0.21
C SER A 31 -7.24 3.75 0.96
N TRP A 32 -7.38 4.50 2.06
CA TRP A 32 -8.04 4.09 3.30
C TRP A 32 -8.81 5.27 3.91
N PHE A 33 -9.76 4.97 4.80
CA PHE A 33 -10.41 5.99 5.62
C PHE A 33 -9.69 6.15 6.96
N ASP A 34 -9.52 7.38 7.42
CA ASP A 34 -9.09 7.63 8.79
C ASP A 34 -10.23 7.51 9.81
N ILE A 35 -9.94 7.81 11.08
CA ILE A 35 -10.91 7.75 12.17
C ILE A 35 -12.06 8.77 12.02
N HIS A 36 -11.90 9.79 11.17
CA HIS A 36 -12.90 10.81 10.88
C HIS A 36 -13.71 10.48 9.61
N GLY A 37 -13.41 9.36 8.95
CA GLY A 37 -14.04 8.95 7.69
C GLY A 37 -13.49 9.68 6.47
N GLU A 38 -12.36 10.39 6.61
CA GLU A 38 -11.72 11.06 5.48
C GLU A 38 -10.90 10.07 4.67
N SER A 39 -11.01 10.14 3.35
CA SER A 39 -10.24 9.30 2.44
C SER A 39 -8.81 9.84 2.33
N HIS A 40 -7.84 8.99 2.64
CA HIS A 40 -6.43 9.22 2.43
C HIS A 40 -5.91 8.30 1.33
N THR A 41 -4.88 8.77 0.61
CA THR A 41 -4.20 7.98 -0.43
C THR A 41 -2.70 8.12 -0.28
N GLN A 42 -1.98 7.00 -0.37
CA GLN A 42 -0.52 6.99 -0.32
C GLN A 42 0.05 6.01 -1.34
N GLU A 43 1.14 6.44 -1.98
CA GLU A 43 1.89 5.62 -2.91
C GLU A 43 2.94 4.78 -2.18
N PHE A 44 3.03 3.53 -2.58
CA PHE A 44 3.99 2.56 -2.11
C PHE A 44 4.71 1.93 -3.26
N SER A 45 5.91 1.42 -2.98
CA SER A 45 6.56 0.54 -3.94
C SER A 45 7.19 -0.65 -3.27
N ILE A 46 6.81 -1.81 -3.79
CA ILE A 46 7.16 -3.12 -3.27
C ILE A 46 8.19 -3.72 -4.23
N LYS A 47 9.27 -4.29 -3.67
CA LYS A 47 10.28 -5.00 -4.47
C LYS A 47 9.89 -6.47 -4.61
N GLU A 48 10.39 -7.13 -5.65
CA GLU A 48 10.34 -8.59 -5.76
C GLU A 48 10.91 -9.23 -4.50
N GLY A 49 10.20 -10.24 -3.99
CA GLY A 49 10.58 -10.96 -2.77
C GLY A 49 10.10 -10.32 -1.46
N SER A 50 9.47 -9.14 -1.50
CA SER A 50 8.79 -8.60 -0.31
C SER A 50 7.62 -9.49 0.09
N VAL A 51 7.52 -9.77 1.39
CA VAL A 51 6.39 -10.49 2.00
C VAL A 51 5.52 -9.47 2.71
N ILE A 52 4.20 -9.62 2.58
CA ILE A 52 3.21 -8.85 3.34
C ILE A 52 2.48 -9.86 4.21
N GLU A 53 2.53 -9.69 5.53
CA GLU A 53 1.89 -10.58 6.49
C GLU A 53 0.61 -9.94 7.07
N PHE A 54 -0.40 -10.77 7.34
CA PHE A 54 -1.74 -10.34 7.77
C PHE A 54 -2.07 -10.83 9.17
#